data_AF-A0A2D6RE17-F1
#
_entry.id   AF-A0A2D6RE17-F1
#
_cell.length_a   1.000
_cell.length_b   1.000
_cell.length_c   1.000
_cell.angle_alpha   90.00
_cell.angle_beta   90.00
_cell.angle_gamma   90.00
#
_symmetry.space_group_name_H-M   'P 1'
#
loop_
_entity.id
_entity.type
_entity.pdbx_description
1 polymer ?
#
loop_
_entity_poly.entity_id
_entity_poly.type
_entity_poly.pdbx_seq_one_letter_code
_entity_poly.pdbx_strand_id
1 'polypeptide(L)' 'MKGAIFCGYRDYVEQAHGIVTWLEIIDRSELAESSSFIATDLYDDKILVELLTISSDMLDVELSELLKSFGVFL' A
#
# COMPACT_ATOMS: atom_id res chain seq x y z
N MET A 1 -6.19 -10.94 1.69
CA MET A 1 -5.99 -10.46 0.32
C MET A 1 -4.79 -11.17 -0.32
N LYS A 2 -4.78 -11.33 -1.65
CA LYS A 2 -3.62 -11.91 -2.37
C LYS A 2 -2.42 -10.95 -2.31
N GLY A 3 -1.23 -11.51 -2.09
CA GLY A 3 0.04 -10.78 -2.08
C GLY A 3 0.29 -9.94 -3.33
N ALA A 4 -0.21 -10.39 -4.49
CA ALA A 4 -0.12 -9.65 -5.75
C ALA A 4 -0.72 -8.23 -5.65
N ILE A 5 -1.76 -8.03 -4.84
CA ILE A 5 -2.34 -6.70 -4.63
C ILE A 5 -1.38 -5.80 -3.85
N PHE A 6 -0.67 -6.33 -2.85
CA PHE A 6 0.34 -5.58 -2.10
C PHE A 6 1.55 -5.24 -2.97
N CYS A 7 1.99 -6.16 -3.83
CA CYS A 7 3.03 -5.88 -4.82
C CYS A 7 2.61 -4.75 -5.75
N GLY A 8 1.39 -4.83 -6.31
CA GLY A 8 0.85 -3.76 -7.16
C GLY A 8 0.71 -2.44 -6.42
N TYR A 9 0.32 -2.46 -5.14
CA TYR A 9 0.20 -1.26 -4.33
C TYR A 9 1.56 -0.60 -4.06
N ARG A 10 2.59 -1.40 -3.73
CA ARG A 10 3.98 -0.91 -3.63
C ARG A 10 4.40 -0.24 -4.94
N ASP A 11 4.19 -0.91 -6.07
CA ASP A 11 4.63 -0.41 -7.38
C ASP A 11 3.90 0.90 -7.74
N TYR A 12 2.61 1.01 -7.39
CA TYR A 12 1.83 2.25 -7.49
C TYR A 12 2.45 3.38 -6.67
N VAL A 13 2.71 3.15 -5.38
CA VAL A 13 3.31 4.15 -4.48
C VAL A 13 4.70 4.53 -4.94
N GLU A 14 5.52 3.56 -5.35
CA GLU A 14 6.87 3.78 -5.84
C GLU A 14 6.88 4.63 -7.12
N GLN A 15 5.96 4.36 -8.05
CA GLN A 15 5.86 5.12 -9.29
C GLN A 15 5.35 6.55 -9.05
N ALA A 16 4.37 6.74 -8.16
CA ALA A 16 3.74 8.02 -7.93
C ALA A 16 4.54 8.94 -6.97
N HIS A 17 5.15 8.35 -5.95
CA HIS A 17 5.76 9.09 -4.82
C HIS A 17 7.20 8.67 -4.52
N GLY A 18 7.68 7.56 -5.10
CA GLY A 18 9.03 7.06 -4.90
C GLY A 18 9.12 5.99 -3.80
N ILE A 19 10.20 5.22 -3.84
CA ILE A 19 10.43 4.09 -2.93
C ILE A 19 10.55 4.51 -1.46
N VAL A 20 11.01 5.74 -1.19
CA VAL A 20 11.14 6.25 0.19
C VAL A 20 9.77 6.36 0.85
N THR A 21 8.77 6.85 0.12
CA THR A 21 7.39 6.96 0.62
C THR A 21 6.82 5.59 0.96
N TRP A 22 7.06 4.57 0.13
CA TRP A 22 6.66 3.19 0.44
C TRP A 22 7.28 2.70 1.76
N LEU A 23 8.58 2.92 1.95
CA LEU A 23 9.27 2.50 3.16
C LEU A 23 8.74 3.24 4.40
N GLU A 24 8.44 4.53 4.29
CA GLU A 24 7.83 5.31 5.37
C GLU A 24 6.40 4.84 5.71
N ILE A 25 5.59 4.47 4.72
CA ILE A 25 4.26 3.88 4.95
C ILE A 25 4.39 2.57 5.73
N ILE A 26 5.35 1.72 5.35
CA ILE A 26 5.60 0.45 6.05
C ILE A 26 6.12 0.69 7.47
N ASP A 27 7.03 1.63 7.68
CA ASP A 27 7.59 1.95 9.01
C ASP A 27 6.51 2.47 9.99
N ARG A 28 5.45 3.09 9.46
CA ARG A 28 4.30 3.56 10.25
C ARG A 28 3.20 2.52 10.46
N SER A 29 3.27 1.37 9.78
CA SER A 29 2.28 0.31 9.89
C SER A 29 2.59 -0.58 11.08
N GLU A 30 1.60 -0.82 11.93
CA GLU A 30 1.74 -1.75 13.07
C GLU A 30 1.47 -3.20 12.63
N LEU A 31 0.79 -3.42 11.49
CA LEU A 31 0.42 -4.74 11.00
C LEU A 31 1.34 -5.27 9.89
N ALA A 32 2.06 -4.40 9.18
CA ALA A 32 2.99 -4.82 8.12
C ALA A 32 4.32 -5.28 8.73
N GLU A 33 4.49 -6.59 8.87
CA GLU A 33 5.74 -7.18 9.37
C GLU A 33 6.92 -7.09 8.39
N SER A 34 6.66 -6.71 7.12
CA SER A 34 7.66 -6.67 6.04
C SER A 34 7.27 -5.65 4.98
N SER A 35 8.27 -4.99 4.39
CA SER A 35 8.12 -4.13 3.20
C SER A 35 8.04 -4.92 1.88
N SER A 36 8.24 -6.24 1.95
CA SER A 36 8.22 -7.16 0.81
C SER A 36 7.13 -8.21 0.98
N PHE A 37 6.22 -8.25 0.01
CA PHE A 37 5.10 -9.19 -0.08
C PHE A 37 5.34 -10.18 -1.22
N ILE A 38 4.92 -11.43 -1.04
CA ILE A 38 5.04 -12.51 -2.02
C ILE A 38 3.72 -12.64 -2.77
N ALA A 39 3.76 -12.48 -4.10
CA ALA A 39 2.55 -12.37 -4.93
C ALA A 39 1.55 -13.55 -4.77
N THR A 40 2.07 -14.76 -4.55
CA THR A 40 1.28 -16.00 -4.44
C THR A 40 0.59 -16.18 -3.09
N ASP A 41 1.08 -15.48 -2.07
CA ASP A 41 0.71 -15.69 -0.68
C ASP A 41 -0.59 -14.96 -0.31
N LEU A 42 -1.11 -15.27 0.88
CA LEU A 42 -2.31 -14.67 1.43
C LEU A 42 -1.95 -13.91 2.71
N TYR A 43 -2.44 -12.68 2.78
CA TYR A 43 -2.25 -11.77 3.91
C TYR A 43 -3.61 -11.34 4.46
N ASP A 44 -3.68 -10.84 5.69
CA ASP A 44 -4.92 -10.26 6.23
C ASP A 44 -5.30 -9.01 5.42
N ASP A 45 -6.59 -8.88 5.09
CA ASP A 45 -7.12 -7.70 4.39
C ASP A 45 -6.89 -6.41 5.20
N LYS A 46 -6.85 -6.53 6.54
CA LYS A 46 -6.58 -5.42 7.45
C LYS A 46 -5.25 -4.74 7.18
N ILE A 47 -4.23 -5.48 6.74
CA ILE A 47 -2.91 -4.93 6.43
C ILE A 47 -3.05 -3.92 5.29
N LEU A 48 -3.76 -4.27 4.21
CA LEU A 48 -3.93 -3.33 3.10
C LEU A 48 -4.75 -2.11 3.52
N VAL A 49 -5.82 -2.30 4.30
CA VAL A 49 -6.64 -1.18 4.79
C VAL A 49 -5.81 -0.22 5.63
N GLU A 50 -4.94 -0.73 6.50
CA GLU A 50 -4.02 0.10 7.29
C GLU A 50 -3.03 0.84 6.39
N LEU A 51 -2.37 0.16 5.46
CA LEU A 51 -1.43 0.81 4.53
C LEU A 51 -2.09 1.93 3.72
N LEU A 52 -3.31 1.72 3.24
CA LEU A 52 -4.06 2.74 2.51
C LEU A 52 -4.45 3.92 3.42
N THR A 53 -4.81 3.65 4.68
CA THR A 53 -5.13 4.68 5.67
C THR A 53 -3.91 5.54 5.98
N ILE A 54 -2.77 4.90 6.28
CA ILE A 54 -1.49 5.59 6.50
C ILE A 54 -1.12 6.44 5.28
N SER A 55 -1.31 5.91 4.07
CA SER A 55 -0.99 6.62 2.83
C SER A 55 -1.90 7.84 2.63
N SER A 56 -3.19 7.70 2.93
CA SER A 56 -4.18 8.80 2.89
C SER A 56 -3.77 9.94 3.83
N ASP A 57 -3.42 9.60 5.07
CA ASP A 57 -2.98 10.57 6.08
C ASP A 57 -1.61 11.22 5.73
N MET A 58 -0.67 10.43 5.21
CA MET A 58 0.68 10.91 4.86
C MET A 58 0.69 11.83 3.65
N LEU A 59 -0.14 11.54 2.65
CA LEU A 59 -0.15 12.25 1.39
C LEU A 59 -1.20 13.36 1.34
N ASP A 60 -2.02 13.49 2.38
CA ASP A 60 -3.17 14.42 2.45
C ASP A 60 -4.13 14.23 1.25
N VAL A 61 -4.38 12.97 0.89
CA VAL A 61 -5.25 12.56 -0.22
C VAL A 61 -6.40 11.75 0.35
N GLU A 62 -7.63 11.96 -0.15
CA GLU A 62 -8.76 11.14 0.28
C GLU A 62 -8.55 9.67 -0.06
N LEU A 63 -8.84 8.79 0.90
CA LEU A 63 -8.80 7.33 0.70
C LEU A 63 -9.59 6.88 -0.53
N SER A 64 -10.71 7.56 -0.82
CA SER A 64 -11.56 7.28 -1.98
C SER A 64 -10.84 7.53 -3.32
N GLU A 65 -10.06 8.61 -3.39
CA GLU A 65 -9.25 9.00 -4.54
C GLU A 65 -8.04 8.08 -4.71
N LEU A 66 -7.42 7.71 -3.60
CA LEU A 66 -6.28 6.79 -3.59
C LEU A 66 -6.69 5.39 -4.07
N LEU A 67 -7.82 4.86 -3.57
CA LEU A 67 -8.38 3.59 -4.04
C LEU A 67 -8.73 3.63 -5.53
N LYS A 68 -9.31 4.73 -6.00
CA LYS A 68 -9.66 4.90 -7.41
C LYS A 68 -8.41 4.95 -8.29
N SER A 69 -7.40 5.72 -7.89
CA SER A 69 -6.12 5.85 -8.61
C SER A 69 -5.37 4.53 -8.65
N PHE A 70 -5.31 3.81 -7.53
CA PHE A 70 -4.74 2.47 -7.46
C PHE A 70 -5.49 1.47 -8.36
N GLY A 71 -6.83 1.52 -8.37
CA GLY A 71 -7.64 0.65 -9.22
C GLY A 71 -7.51 0.94 -10.72
N VAL A 72 -7.10 2.15 -11.12
CA VAL A 72 -6.77 2.50 -12.51
C VAL A 72 -5.37 2.04 -12.91
N PHE A 73 -4.45 1.94 -11.93
CA PHE A 73 -3.07 1.51 -12.16
C PHE A 73 -2.94 -0.01 -12.37
N LEU A 74 -3.76 -0.80 -11.66
CA LEU A 74 -3.82 -2.27 -11.76
C LEU A 74 -4.32 -2.77 -13.12
#